data_AF-A0A940TIW9-F1
#
_entry.id   AF-A0A940TIW9-F1
#
_cell.length_a   1.000
_cell.length_b   1.000
_cell.length_c   1.000
_cell.angle_alpha   90.00
_cell.angle_beta   90.00
_cell.angle_gamma   90.00
#
_symmetry.space_group_name_H-M   'P 1'
#
loop_
_entity.id
_entity.type
_entity.pdbx_description
1 polymer ?
#
loop_
_entity_poly.entity_id
_entity_poly.type
_entity_poly.pdbx_seq_one_letter_code
_entity_poly.pdbx_strand_id
1 'polypeptide(L)'
;MAKKKSDSRQRTLKKSERITEIGFLAPSLSGVLLFFVLPFFVVIYYSLIDNPINKQFVFLDNFKEVLTNDAFRMASKNTLLFSVAAVPLAVVISLVFAVILESKISFRSQLRASFLCPLMVPTASVVLVWQVMFHKQGTVNQLLEMMGGEPTDWLKT
;
A
#
# COMPACT_ATOMS: atom_id res chain seq x y z
N MET A 1 50.38 -14.13 32.87
CA MET A 1 49.28 -15.12 32.69
C MET A 1 47.86 -14.53 32.84
N ALA A 2 47.62 -13.50 33.68
CA ALA A 2 46.28 -12.96 33.93
C ALA A 2 45.58 -12.29 32.71
N LYS A 3 46.33 -11.60 31.84
CA LYS A 3 45.78 -10.88 30.68
C LYS A 3 45.14 -11.80 29.62
N LYS A 4 45.75 -12.97 29.37
CA LYS A 4 45.26 -13.99 28.41
C LYS A 4 43.94 -14.63 28.85
N LYS A 5 43.72 -14.73 30.18
CA LYS A 5 42.48 -15.27 30.78
C LYS A 5 41.32 -14.27 30.74
N SER A 6 41.63 -12.97 30.73
CA SER A 6 40.64 -11.88 30.59
C SER A 6 40.13 -11.76 29.15
N ASP A 7 41.03 -11.79 28.16
CA ASP A 7 40.68 -11.75 26.74
C ASP A 7 39.85 -12.96 26.28
N SER A 8 40.17 -14.16 26.77
CA SER A 8 39.39 -15.36 26.45
C SER A 8 37.97 -15.29 27.01
N ARG A 9 37.81 -14.74 28.22
CA ARG A 9 36.49 -14.60 28.89
C ARG A 9 35.62 -13.55 28.19
N GLN A 10 36.21 -12.42 27.77
CA GLN A 10 35.50 -11.39 27.01
C GLN A 10 35.02 -11.90 25.63
N ARG A 11 35.81 -12.75 24.95
CA ARG A 11 35.40 -13.36 23.67
C ARG A 11 34.23 -14.33 23.82
N THR A 12 34.22 -15.14 24.88
CA THR A 12 33.12 -16.09 25.12
C THR A 12 31.82 -15.37 25.48
N LEU A 13 31.90 -14.29 26.27
CA LEU A 13 30.73 -13.46 26.60
C LEU A 13 30.16 -12.76 25.35
N LYS A 14 30.99 -12.12 24.52
CA LYS A 14 30.54 -11.51 23.24
C LYS A 14 29.93 -12.53 22.26
N LYS A 15 30.41 -13.77 22.26
CA LYS A 15 29.85 -14.84 21.40
C LYS A 15 28.51 -15.34 21.93
N SER A 16 28.36 -15.44 23.26
CA SER A 16 27.09 -15.79 23.91
C SER A 16 26.03 -14.70 23.72
N GLU A 17 26.42 -13.43 23.83
CA GLU A 17 25.54 -12.28 23.58
C GLU A 17 25.00 -12.30 22.15
N ARG A 18 25.87 -12.50 21.14
CA ARG A 18 25.43 -12.62 19.73
C ARG A 18 24.47 -13.78 19.46
N ILE A 19 24.67 -14.93 20.10
CA ILE A 19 23.78 -16.10 19.91
C ILE A 19 22.42 -15.81 20.56
N THR A 20 22.39 -15.15 21.70
CA THR A 20 21.15 -14.72 22.37
C THR A 20 20.44 -13.63 21.56
N GLU A 21 21.18 -12.66 21.02
CA GLU A 21 20.66 -11.60 20.12
C GLU A 21 20.05 -12.21 18.85
N ILE A 22 20.75 -13.14 18.20
CA ILE A 22 20.22 -13.87 17.03
C ILE A 22 19.03 -14.74 17.44
N GLY A 23 19.03 -15.35 18.63
CA GLY A 23 17.91 -16.13 19.14
C GLY A 23 16.62 -15.31 19.29
N PHE A 24 16.72 -14.05 19.72
CA PHE A 24 15.57 -13.14 19.80
C PHE A 24 15.14 -12.59 18.42
N LEU A 25 16.08 -12.40 17.49
CA LEU A 25 15.80 -11.96 16.11
C LEU A 25 15.32 -13.09 15.20
N ALA A 26 15.66 -14.34 15.50
CA ALA A 26 15.38 -15.51 14.67
C ALA A 26 13.89 -15.65 14.33
N PRO A 27 12.93 -15.62 15.28
CA PRO A 27 11.52 -15.83 14.94
C PRO A 27 10.94 -14.74 14.04
N SER A 28 11.30 -13.47 14.26
CA SER A 28 10.82 -12.37 13.42
C SER A 28 11.46 -12.41 12.02
N LEU A 29 12.77 -12.67 11.94
CA LEU A 29 13.48 -12.78 10.68
C LEU A 29 13.02 -14.01 9.87
N SER A 30 12.80 -15.14 10.52
CA SER A 30 12.23 -16.33 9.89
C SER A 30 10.84 -16.06 9.34
N GLY A 31 9.99 -15.32 10.06
CA GLY A 31 8.68 -14.90 9.56
C GLY A 31 8.79 -14.08 8.27
N VAL A 32 9.64 -13.05 8.25
CA VAL A 32 9.88 -12.22 7.05
C VAL A 32 10.43 -13.06 5.89
N LEU A 33 11.38 -13.96 6.16
CA LEU A 33 11.97 -14.81 5.14
C LEU A 33 10.92 -15.75 4.52
N LEU A 34 10.11 -16.41 5.35
CA LEU A 34 9.15 -17.42 4.89
C LEU A 34 7.92 -16.81 4.23
N PHE A 35 7.39 -15.70 4.76
CA PHE A 35 6.11 -15.14 4.29
C PHE A 35 6.26 -13.97 3.32
N PHE A 36 7.44 -13.35 3.22
CA PHE A 36 7.65 -12.22 2.31
C PHE A 36 8.72 -12.52 1.27
N VAL A 37 9.94 -12.88 1.71
CA VAL A 37 11.08 -13.07 0.82
C VAL A 37 10.92 -14.30 -0.07
N LEU A 38 10.46 -15.43 0.49
CA LEU A 38 10.26 -16.65 -0.28
C LEU A 38 9.17 -16.48 -1.36
N PRO A 39 7.95 -15.99 -1.07
CA PRO A 39 6.95 -15.72 -2.11
C PRO A 39 7.44 -14.73 -3.18
N PHE A 40 8.24 -13.73 -2.81
CA PHE A 40 8.82 -12.79 -3.77
C PHE A 40 9.72 -13.50 -4.79
N PHE A 41 10.61 -14.40 -4.35
CA PHE A 41 11.42 -15.19 -5.27
C PHE A 41 10.60 -16.18 -6.11
N VAL A 42 9.54 -16.74 -5.55
CA VAL A 42 8.60 -17.60 -6.29
C VAL A 42 7.93 -16.82 -7.43
N VAL A 43 7.52 -15.58 -7.19
CA VAL A 43 6.95 -14.71 -8.25
C VAL A 43 8.00 -14.37 -9.32
N ILE A 44 9.25 -14.09 -8.92
CA ILE A 44 10.33 -13.88 -9.90
C ILE A 44 10.53 -15.13 -10.76
N TYR A 45 10.58 -16.31 -10.15
CA TYR A 45 10.70 -17.57 -10.89
C TYR A 45 9.53 -17.76 -11.87
N TYR A 46 8.30 -17.54 -11.43
CA TYR A 46 7.11 -17.62 -12.29
C TYR A 46 7.12 -16.60 -13.43
N SER A 47 7.70 -15.41 -13.22
CA SER A 47 7.81 -14.42 -14.30
C SER A 47 8.72 -14.84 -15.45
N LEU A 48 9.64 -15.79 -15.22
CA LEU A 48 10.61 -16.28 -16.21
C LEU A 48 10.18 -17.58 -16.90
N ILE A 49 9.07 -18.19 -16.47
CA ILE A 49 8.53 -19.41 -17.09
C ILE A 49 7.18 -19.13 -17.75
N ASP A 50 6.88 -19.88 -18.81
CA ASP A 50 5.69 -19.68 -19.65
C ASP A 50 4.39 -19.86 -18.84
N ASN A 51 4.25 -21.01 -18.18
CA ASN A 51 3.07 -21.30 -17.39
C ASN A 51 3.42 -22.19 -16.18
N PRO A 52 2.71 -22.07 -15.04
CA PRO A 52 2.83 -23.01 -13.91
C PRO A 52 2.70 -24.50 -14.31
N ILE A 53 1.99 -24.79 -15.40
CA ILE A 53 1.80 -26.13 -15.96
C ILE A 53 2.96 -26.51 -16.89
N ASN A 54 3.19 -25.71 -17.92
CA ASN A 54 4.30 -25.88 -18.87
C ASN A 54 5.49 -25.03 -18.38
N LYS A 55 6.33 -25.61 -17.52
CA LYS A 55 7.52 -24.98 -16.90
C LYS A 55 8.66 -24.70 -17.90
N GLN A 56 8.33 -24.30 -19.12
CA GLN A 56 9.26 -23.86 -20.15
C GLN A 56 9.87 -22.53 -19.73
N PHE A 57 11.20 -22.43 -19.76
CA PHE A 57 11.91 -21.20 -19.41
C PHE A 57 11.90 -20.25 -20.61
N VAL A 58 11.17 -19.14 -20.48
CA VAL A 58 10.95 -18.14 -21.55
C VAL A 58 11.64 -16.80 -21.25
N PHE A 59 12.36 -16.73 -20.12
CA PHE A 59 13.15 -15.57 -19.70
C PHE A 59 12.34 -14.27 -19.72
N LEU A 60 12.51 -13.41 -20.74
CA LEU A 60 11.88 -12.09 -20.83
C LEU A 60 10.67 -12.04 -21.77
N ASP A 61 10.26 -13.15 -22.38
CA ASP A 61 9.18 -13.10 -23.38
C ASP A 61 7.82 -12.76 -22.76
N ASN A 62 7.53 -13.23 -21.55
CA ASN A 62 6.35 -12.82 -20.77
C ASN A 62 6.28 -11.29 -20.59
N PHE A 63 7.43 -10.64 -20.34
CA PHE A 63 7.49 -9.19 -20.17
C PHE A 63 7.22 -8.46 -21.48
N LYS A 64 7.75 -8.96 -22.61
CA LYS A 64 7.44 -8.38 -23.93
C LYS A 64 5.96 -8.47 -24.23
N GLU A 65 5.35 -9.63 -24.01
CA GLU A 65 3.93 -9.86 -24.28
C GLU A 65 3.05 -8.90 -23.48
N VAL A 66 3.28 -8.80 -22.16
CA VAL A 66 2.58 -7.85 -21.28
C VAL A 66 2.81 -6.40 -21.72
N LEU A 67 4.04 -6.04 -22.06
CA LEU A 67 4.36 -4.69 -22.50
C LEU A 67 3.81 -4.36 -23.89
N THR A 68 3.49 -5.33 -24.74
CA THR A 68 2.82 -5.13 -26.04
C THR A 68 1.29 -5.17 -25.95
N ASN A 69 0.74 -5.69 -24.84
CA ASN A 69 -0.69 -5.81 -24.64
C ASN A 69 -1.35 -4.42 -24.47
N ASP A 70 -2.32 -4.11 -25.33
CA ASP A 70 -3.00 -2.81 -25.32
C ASP A 70 -3.81 -2.56 -24.04
N ALA A 71 -4.44 -3.59 -23.48
CA ALA A 71 -5.18 -3.47 -22.23
C ALA A 71 -4.23 -3.15 -21.06
N PHE A 72 -3.06 -3.80 -21.01
CA PHE A 72 -2.04 -3.50 -19.99
C PHE A 72 -1.50 -2.07 -20.13
N ARG A 73 -1.21 -1.63 -21.36
CA ARG A 73 -0.75 -0.26 -21.62
C ARG A 73 -1.80 0.78 -21.22
N MET A 74 -3.06 0.53 -21.53
CA MET A 74 -4.16 1.42 -21.17
C MET A 74 -4.33 1.47 -19.65
N ALA A 75 -4.39 0.32 -18.97
CA ALA A 75 -4.51 0.25 -17.52
C ALA A 75 -3.30 0.91 -16.80
N SER A 76 -2.09 0.68 -17.30
CA SER A 76 -0.86 1.29 -16.76
C SER A 76 -0.85 2.80 -16.94
N LYS A 77 -1.26 3.31 -18.11
CA LYS A 77 -1.39 4.75 -18.35
C LYS A 77 -2.44 5.38 -17.43
N ASN A 78 -3.60 4.76 -17.27
CA ASN A 78 -4.65 5.24 -16.37
C ASN A 78 -4.17 5.26 -14.91
N THR A 79 -3.50 4.20 -14.46
CA THR A 79 -2.95 4.11 -13.11
C THR A 79 -1.88 5.16 -12.87
N LEU A 80 -0.99 5.37 -13.85
CA LEU A 80 0.08 6.35 -13.75
C LEU A 80 -0.47 7.78 -13.76
N LEU A 81 -1.40 8.10 -14.67
CA LEU A 81 -2.06 9.41 -14.72
C LEU A 81 -2.82 9.69 -13.42
N PHE A 82 -3.58 8.70 -12.92
CA PHE A 82 -4.27 8.78 -11.65
C PHE A 82 -3.30 9.02 -10.50
N SER A 83 -2.22 8.24 -10.40
CA SER A 83 -1.25 8.36 -9.30
C SER A 83 -0.52 9.70 -9.31
N VAL A 84 -0.10 10.16 -10.50
CA VAL A 84 0.60 11.43 -10.67
C VAL A 84 -0.30 12.62 -10.35
N ALA A 85 -1.62 12.53 -10.56
CA ALA A 85 -2.55 13.57 -10.17
C ALA A 85 -2.97 13.46 -8.68
N ALA A 86 -3.33 12.25 -8.24
CA ALA A 86 -3.90 12.00 -6.92
C ALA A 86 -2.89 12.19 -5.79
N VAL A 87 -1.64 11.73 -5.95
CA VAL A 87 -0.62 11.81 -4.89
C VAL A 87 -0.27 13.26 -4.56
N PRO A 88 0.10 14.13 -5.53
CA PRO A 88 0.37 15.54 -5.23
C PRO A 88 -0.86 16.26 -4.66
N LEU A 89 -2.05 16.00 -5.21
CA LEU A 89 -3.29 16.59 -4.70
C LEU A 89 -3.51 16.21 -3.22
N ALA A 90 -3.37 14.94 -2.87
CA ALA A 90 -3.49 14.46 -1.50
C ALA A 90 -2.45 15.09 -0.57
N VAL A 91 -1.20 15.24 -1.02
CA VAL A 91 -0.14 15.90 -0.25
C VAL A 91 -0.43 17.39 -0.03
N VAL A 92 -0.83 18.12 -1.07
CA VAL A 92 -1.15 19.56 -0.96
C VAL A 92 -2.35 19.77 -0.04
N ILE A 93 -3.43 19.01 -0.23
CA ILE A 93 -4.63 19.11 0.60
C ILE A 93 -4.32 18.77 2.07
N SER A 94 -3.57 17.68 2.32
CA SER A 94 -3.18 17.31 3.69
C SER A 94 -2.30 18.35 4.36
N LEU A 95 -1.39 19.00 3.61
CA LEU A 95 -0.55 20.08 4.12
C LEU A 95 -1.38 21.33 4.44
N VAL A 96 -2.31 21.72 3.57
CA VAL A 96 -3.23 22.84 3.82
C VAL A 96 -4.04 22.59 5.09
N PHE A 97 -4.62 21.40 5.25
CA PHE A 97 -5.34 21.05 6.47
C PHE A 97 -4.42 20.99 7.70
N ALA A 98 -3.19 20.52 7.57
CA ALA A 98 -2.22 20.52 8.67
C ALA A 98 -1.91 21.93 9.16
N VAL A 99 -1.70 22.89 8.25
CA VAL A 99 -1.46 24.31 8.60
C VAL A 99 -2.69 24.94 9.26
N ILE A 100 -3.89 24.69 8.72
CA ILE A 100 -5.14 25.17 9.31
C ILE A 100 -5.30 24.63 10.73
N LEU A 101 -5.05 23.32 10.92
CA LEU A 101 -5.21 22.66 12.21
C LEU A 101 -4.13 23.06 13.24
N GLU A 102 -2.98 23.58 12.78
CA GLU A 102 -1.94 24.14 13.65
C GLU A 102 -2.27 25.56 14.13
N SER A 103 -3.16 26.27 13.44
CA SER A 103 -3.62 27.60 13.88
C SER A 103 -4.40 27.51 15.21
N LYS A 104 -4.51 28.63 15.94
CA LYS A 104 -5.18 28.72 17.26
C LYS A 104 -6.71 28.54 17.14
N ILE A 105 -7.16 27.32 16.85
CA ILE A 105 -8.57 26.93 16.76
C ILE A 105 -9.03 26.33 18.09
N SER A 106 -10.18 26.77 18.60
CA SER A 106 -10.75 26.32 19.88
C SER A 106 -11.11 24.83 19.97
N PHE A 107 -11.22 24.12 18.83
CA PHE A 107 -11.65 22.71 18.74
C PHE A 107 -10.62 21.78 18.07
N ARG A 108 -9.32 22.07 18.24
CA ARG A 108 -8.22 21.34 17.57
C ARG A 108 -8.25 19.83 17.79
N SER A 109 -8.60 19.36 19.00
CA SER A 109 -8.61 17.94 19.33
C SER A 109 -9.71 17.18 18.59
N GLN A 110 -10.91 17.76 18.51
CA GLN A 110 -12.07 17.16 17.84
C GLN A 110 -11.86 17.13 16.33
N LEU A 111 -11.35 18.23 15.75
CA LEU A 111 -11.02 18.29 14.32
C LEU A 111 -9.97 17.23 13.95
N ARG A 112 -8.89 17.10 14.75
CA ARG A 112 -7.87 16.06 14.53
C ARG A 112 -8.49 14.65 14.56
N ALA A 113 -9.39 14.38 15.50
CA ALA A 113 -10.07 13.09 15.58
C ALA A 113 -10.95 12.84 14.34
N SER A 114 -11.67 13.84 13.84
CA SER A 114 -12.48 13.72 12.61
C SER A 114 -11.64 13.45 11.37
N PHE A 115 -10.43 14.02 11.24
CA PHE A 115 -9.52 13.72 10.13
C PHE A 115 -8.87 12.34 10.21
N LEU A 116 -8.67 11.80 11.41
CA LEU A 116 -8.08 10.47 11.63
C LEU A 116 -9.12 9.35 11.60
N CYS A 117 -10.39 9.64 11.91
CA CYS A 117 -11.47 8.67 11.93
C CYS A 117 -11.60 7.85 10.62
N PRO A 118 -11.49 8.45 9.41
CA PRO A 118 -11.57 7.71 8.15
C PRO A 118 -10.46 6.66 7.97
N LEU A 119 -9.32 6.79 8.65
CA LEU A 119 -8.22 5.82 8.56
C LEU A 119 -8.59 4.44 9.12
N MET A 120 -9.62 4.40 9.98
CA MET A 120 -10.14 3.16 10.55
C MET A 120 -11.24 2.54 9.68
N VAL A 121 -11.75 3.28 8.67
CA VAL A 121 -12.84 2.81 7.81
C VAL A 121 -12.26 1.89 6.73
N PRO A 122 -12.78 0.66 6.57
CA PRO A 122 -12.33 -0.22 5.50
C PRO A 122 -12.60 0.37 4.12
N THR A 123 -11.65 0.20 3.18
CA THR A 123 -11.78 0.71 1.81
C THR A 123 -13.07 0.21 1.13
N ALA A 124 -13.46 -1.04 1.37
CA ALA A 124 -14.71 -1.59 0.84
C ALA A 124 -15.95 -0.82 1.31
N SER A 125 -15.99 -0.40 2.58
CA SER A 125 -17.09 0.41 3.12
C SER A 125 -17.14 1.79 2.47
N VAL A 126 -15.99 2.42 2.24
CA VAL A 126 -15.91 3.69 1.51
C VAL A 126 -16.50 3.52 0.10
N VAL A 127 -16.12 2.46 -0.62
CA VAL A 127 -16.66 2.17 -1.97
C VAL A 127 -18.18 2.02 -1.95
N LEU A 128 -18.75 1.33 -0.97
CA LEU A 128 -20.21 1.19 -0.85
C LEU A 128 -20.91 2.53 -0.64
N VAL A 129 -20.36 3.41 0.22
CA VAL A 129 -20.92 4.75 0.42
C VAL A 129 -20.91 5.53 -0.89
N TRP A 130 -19.81 5.50 -1.63
CA TRP A 130 -19.73 6.11 -2.96
C TRP A 130 -20.76 5.52 -3.93
N GLN A 131 -20.93 4.19 -3.95
CA GLN A 131 -21.91 3.53 -4.81
C GLN A 131 -23.34 3.98 -4.51
N VAL A 132 -23.71 4.11 -3.23
CA VAL A 132 -25.04 4.58 -2.83
C VAL A 132 -25.23 6.06 -3.17
N MET A 133 -24.23 6.90 -2.91
CA MET A 133 -24.31 8.35 -3.18
C MET A 133 -24.43 8.68 -4.67
N PHE A 134 -23.68 7.96 -5.51
CA PHE A 134 -23.60 8.15 -6.97
C PHE A 134 -24.52 7.20 -7.75
N HIS A 135 -25.36 6.43 -7.06
CA HIS A 135 -26.41 5.66 -7.71
C HIS A 135 -27.37 6.59 -8.47
N LYS A 136 -28.10 6.05 -9.47
CA LYS A 136 -29.05 6.85 -10.26
C LYS A 136 -30.09 7.58 -9.40
N GLN A 137 -30.51 6.99 -8.29
CA GLN A 137 -31.43 7.58 -7.30
C GLN A 137 -30.70 8.06 -6.03
N GLY A 138 -29.38 8.16 -6.09
CA GLY A 138 -28.53 8.56 -4.98
C GLY A 138 -28.63 10.06 -4.69
N THR A 139 -28.11 10.46 -3.53
CA THR A 139 -28.18 11.84 -3.02
C THR A 139 -27.57 12.85 -4.01
N VAL A 140 -26.55 12.46 -4.78
CA VAL A 140 -25.91 13.36 -5.74
C VAL A 140 -26.87 13.74 -6.87
N ASN A 141 -27.62 12.78 -7.42
CA ASN A 141 -28.60 13.07 -8.47
C ASN A 141 -29.82 13.83 -7.93
N GLN A 142 -30.25 13.56 -6.70
CA GLN A 142 -31.31 14.34 -6.07
C GLN A 142 -30.91 15.82 -5.95
N LEU A 143 -29.68 16.10 -5.53
CA LEU A 143 -29.15 17.48 -5.50
C LEU A 143 -29.04 18.09 -6.90
N LEU A 144 -28.65 17.30 -7.90
CA LEU A 144 -28.57 17.74 -9.29
C LEU A 144 -29.94 18.12 -9.86
N GLU A 145 -30.96 17.30 -9.60
CA GLU A 145 -32.36 17.54 -9.99
C GLU A 145 -32.92 18.79 -9.31
N MET A 146 -32.61 19.02 -8.04
CA MET A 146 -32.99 20.25 -7.33
C MET A 146 -32.37 21.51 -7.95
N MET A 147 -31.20 21.37 -8.59
CA MET A 147 -30.54 22.45 -9.34
C MET A 147 -30.98 22.53 -10.82
N GLY A 148 -31.95 21.71 -11.24
CA GLY A 148 -32.49 21.68 -12.59
C GLY A 148 -31.73 20.82 -13.60
N GLY A 149 -30.81 19.97 -13.15
CA GLY A 149 -30.09 19.02 -14.00
C GLY A 149 -30.80 17.67 -14.14
N GLU A 150 -30.41 16.87 -15.14
CA GLU A 150 -30.96 15.52 -15.36
C GLU A 150 -30.17 14.44 -14.61
N PRO A 151 -30.84 13.41 -14.05
CA PRO A 151 -30.17 12.34 -13.33
C PRO A 151 -29.27 11.51 -14.25
N THR A 152 -27.98 11.49 -13.92
CA THR A 152 -26.94 10.77 -14.67
C THR A 152 -26.55 9.47 -13.95
N ASP A 153 -26.36 8.37 -14.67
CA ASP A 153 -25.79 7.15 -14.08
C ASP A 153 -24.26 7.25 -14.09
N TRP A 154 -23.68 7.61 -12.95
CA TRP A 154 -22.24 7.89 -12.83
C TRP A 154 -21.37 6.63 -12.85
N LEU A 155 -21.95 5.49 -12.53
CA LEU A 155 -21.21 4.23 -12.29
C LEU A 155 -21.40 3.21 -13.40
N LYS A 156 -22.38 3.42 -14.28
CA LYS A 156 -22.56 2.65 -15.50
C LYS A 156 -22.25 3.55 -16.69
N THR A 157 -21.08 3.31 -17.28
CA THR A 157 -20.73 3.83 -18.62
C THR A 157 -21.22 2.86 -19.68
#